data_AF-A0A4R8DSD3-F1
#
_entry.id   AF-A0A4R8DSD3-F1
#
_cell.length_a   1.000
_cell.length_b   1.000
_cell.length_c   1.000
_cell.angle_alpha   90.00
_cell.angle_beta   90.00
_cell.angle_gamma   90.00
#
_symmetry.space_group_name_H-M   'P 1'
#
loop_
_entity.id
_entity.type
_entity.pdbx_description
1 polymer ?
#
loop_
_entity_poly.entity_id
_entity_poly.type
_entity_poly.pdbx_seq_one_letter_code
_entity_poly.pdbx_strand_id
1 'polypeptide(L)'
;MLKEGVIVLTIQGRVKSKVIKKVTKDYLLEENQGWFFIDYVVKEVPLSTKFDVILEGESKRLISGPGLFTCKVITCLDQDGYRFKSIPEGYKTICKLEFNPIIPTVVKKSPLLDHWDYNPKAISIANSYDIELGISDFLMDDIYKILFPQIKRTLTEKNFEHQISKSDFINILQKSYKTHFNSAITILENLILLGKVTQKEDNELELADVEG
;
A
#
# COMPACT_ATOMS: atom_id res chain seq x y z
N MET A 1 8.83 11.11 -0.52
CA MET A 1 7.77 12.07 -0.16
C MET A 1 6.71 11.92 -1.24
N LEU A 2 5.46 11.59 -0.92
CA LEU A 2 4.42 11.36 -1.95
C LEU A 2 4.08 12.69 -2.63
N LYS A 3 3.88 12.69 -3.96
CA LYS A 3 3.51 13.90 -4.72
C LYS A 3 2.23 14.55 -4.21
N GLU A 4 2.08 15.85 -4.47
CA GLU A 4 0.80 16.54 -4.34
C GLU A 4 -0.27 15.79 -5.15
N GLY A 5 -1.35 15.39 -4.47
CA GLY A 5 -2.48 14.70 -5.11
C GLY A 5 -2.62 13.21 -4.79
N VAL A 6 -1.66 12.55 -4.15
CA VAL A 6 -1.84 11.15 -3.72
C VAL A 6 -2.83 11.08 -2.55
N ILE A 7 -3.89 10.28 -2.68
CA ILE A 7 -4.79 10.01 -1.54
C ILE A 7 -4.22 8.85 -0.72
N VAL A 8 -3.89 9.15 0.53
CA VAL A 8 -3.52 8.14 1.52
C VAL A 8 -4.47 8.24 2.71
N LEU A 9 -5.14 7.14 3.03
CA LEU A 9 -5.90 7.02 4.26
C LEU A 9 -5.06 6.29 5.29
N THR A 10 -4.77 6.95 6.42
CA THR A 10 -4.03 6.33 7.52
C THR A 10 -5.02 5.75 8.53
N ILE A 11 -5.00 4.43 8.68
CA ILE A 11 -5.74 3.64 9.66
C ILE A 11 -4.95 3.64 10.97
N GLN A 12 -5.42 4.40 11.95
CA GLN A 12 -4.83 4.43 13.30
C GLN A 12 -5.15 3.15 14.08
N GLY A 13 -6.34 2.59 13.89
CA GLY A 13 -6.73 1.33 14.52
C GLY A 13 -8.17 0.94 14.19
N ARG A 14 -8.55 -0.26 14.62
CA ARG A 14 -9.92 -0.75 14.58
C ARG A 14 -10.71 -0.11 15.72
N VAL A 15 -11.95 0.26 15.46
CA VAL A 15 -12.81 0.86 16.48
C VAL A 15 -13.45 -0.25 17.33
N LYS A 16 -13.40 -0.12 18.66
CA LYS A 16 -14.12 -1.06 19.54
C LYS A 16 -15.62 -0.97 19.33
N SER A 17 -16.29 -2.12 19.42
CA SER A 17 -17.74 -2.23 19.23
C SER A 17 -18.57 -1.31 20.15
N LYS A 18 -18.10 -1.05 21.38
CA LYS A 18 -18.75 -0.12 22.32
C LYS A 18 -18.80 1.33 21.82
N VAL A 19 -17.83 1.75 20.99
CA VAL A 19 -17.80 3.09 20.42
C VAL A 19 -18.73 3.15 19.22
N ILE A 20 -18.65 2.17 18.31
CA ILE A 20 -19.54 2.09 17.13
C ILE A 20 -21.01 2.06 17.54
N LYS A 21 -21.38 1.26 18.54
CA LYS A 21 -22.76 1.21 19.07
C LYS A 21 -23.25 2.53 19.65
N LYS A 22 -22.36 3.44 20.04
CA LYS A 22 -22.72 4.79 20.52
C LYS A 22 -22.94 5.77 19.36
N VAL A 23 -22.12 5.68 18.32
CA VAL A 23 -22.11 6.68 17.23
C VAL A 23 -22.95 6.27 16.02
N THR A 24 -23.34 5.01 15.86
CA THR A 24 -24.17 4.57 14.74
C THR A 24 -25.00 3.34 15.05
N LYS A 25 -26.16 3.25 14.39
CA LYS A 25 -27.01 2.03 14.38
C LYS A 25 -26.52 0.98 13.38
N ASP A 26 -25.65 1.35 12.44
CA ASP A 26 -25.06 0.46 11.45
C ASP A 26 -23.77 -0.21 11.98
N TYR A 27 -23.88 -0.93 13.09
CA TYR A 27 -22.74 -1.59 13.73
C TYR A 27 -22.50 -3.02 13.23
N LEU A 28 -23.41 -3.57 12.42
CA LEU A 28 -23.26 -4.88 11.83
C LEU A 28 -22.21 -4.84 10.71
N LEU A 29 -21.39 -5.88 10.66
CA LEU A 29 -20.27 -6.01 9.74
C LEU A 29 -20.35 -7.36 9.05
N GLU A 30 -20.12 -7.35 7.75
CA GLU A 30 -19.76 -8.54 6.98
C GLU A 30 -18.30 -8.92 7.29
N GLU A 31 -17.88 -10.13 6.92
CA GLU A 31 -16.53 -10.64 7.22
C GLU A 31 -15.41 -9.79 6.61
N ASN A 32 -15.71 -9.14 5.49
CA ASN A 32 -14.82 -8.29 4.74
C ASN A 32 -14.93 -6.79 5.13
N GLN A 33 -15.74 -6.46 6.15
CA GLN A 33 -15.98 -5.08 6.58
C GLN A 33 -15.44 -4.80 7.98
N GLY A 34 -14.99 -3.56 8.20
CA GLY A 34 -14.53 -3.12 9.51
C GLY A 34 -14.75 -1.64 9.74
N TRP A 35 -14.86 -1.27 11.02
CA TRP A 35 -14.84 0.13 11.45
C TRP A 35 -13.45 0.53 11.92
N PHE A 36 -12.96 1.66 11.41
CA PHE A 36 -11.59 2.11 11.61
C PHE A 36 -11.55 3.59 11.98
N PHE A 37 -10.61 3.95 12.86
CA PHE A 37 -10.21 5.34 13.05
C PHE A 37 -9.28 5.73 11.92
N ILE A 38 -9.72 6.69 11.11
CA ILE A 38 -8.94 7.27 10.03
C ILE A 38 -8.39 8.61 10.52
N ASP A 39 -7.10 8.81 10.29
CA ASP A 39 -6.43 10.06 10.60
C ASP A 39 -6.75 11.16 9.58
N TYR A 40 -6.18 12.34 9.79
CA TYR A 40 -6.30 13.46 8.85
C TYR A 40 -5.99 13.07 7.41
N VAL A 41 -6.83 13.52 6.49
CA VAL A 41 -6.62 13.42 5.05
C VAL A 41 -6.22 14.80 4.49
N VAL A 42 -5.28 14.79 3.54
CA VAL A 42 -4.70 16.01 2.92
C VAL A 42 -5.59 16.64 1.86
N LYS A 43 -6.66 15.96 1.45
CA LYS A 43 -7.70 16.46 0.55
C LYS A 43 -8.97 15.65 0.78
N GLU A 44 -10.11 16.21 0.36
CA GLU A 44 -11.39 15.51 0.45
C GLU A 44 -11.36 14.18 -0.32
N VAL A 45 -11.88 13.12 0.32
CA VAL A 45 -11.93 11.78 -0.26
C VAL A 45 -13.38 11.33 -0.43
N PRO A 46 -13.91 11.22 -1.67
CA PRO A 46 -15.26 10.73 -1.90
C PRO A 46 -15.47 9.34 -1.30
N LEU A 47 -16.68 9.07 -0.82
CA LEU A 47 -17.07 7.70 -0.50
C LEU A 47 -16.98 6.82 -1.76
N SER A 48 -16.84 5.52 -1.56
CA SER A 48 -16.60 4.53 -2.62
C SER A 48 -15.28 4.67 -3.40
N THR A 49 -14.42 5.64 -3.03
CA THR A 49 -13.02 5.68 -3.52
C THR A 49 -12.36 4.34 -3.25
N LYS A 50 -11.68 3.79 -4.27
CA LYS A 50 -11.01 2.50 -4.22
C LYS A 50 -9.53 2.65 -3.88
N PHE A 51 -9.05 1.76 -3.02
CA PHE A 51 -7.66 1.61 -2.63
C PHE A 51 -7.26 0.15 -2.81
N ASP A 52 -6.04 -0.11 -3.25
CA ASP A 52 -5.55 -1.43 -3.61
C ASP A 52 -4.11 -1.68 -3.15
N VAL A 53 -3.55 -0.72 -2.40
CA VAL A 53 -2.22 -0.81 -1.80
C VAL A 53 -2.31 -0.63 -0.28
N ILE A 54 -1.51 -1.42 0.43
CA ILE A 54 -1.25 -1.27 1.87
C ILE A 54 0.20 -0.87 2.13
N LEU A 55 0.36 0.15 2.96
CA LEU A 55 1.64 0.69 3.42
C LEU A 55 1.75 0.59 4.95
N GLU A 56 2.93 0.26 5.47
CA GLU A 56 3.20 0.14 6.91
C GLU A 56 3.96 1.32 7.47
N GLY A 57 3.54 1.76 8.66
CA GLY A 57 4.33 2.63 9.54
C GLY A 57 4.55 4.03 8.96
N GLU A 58 5.46 4.75 9.59
CA GLU A 58 5.81 6.13 9.19
C GLU A 58 6.53 6.18 7.85
N SER A 59 7.39 5.18 7.56
CA SER A 59 8.12 5.09 6.29
C SER A 59 7.23 4.68 5.11
N LYS A 60 5.95 4.36 5.35
CA LYS A 60 4.97 3.94 4.33
C LYS A 60 5.51 2.80 3.45
N ARG A 61 6.14 1.80 4.07
CA ARG A 61 6.69 0.64 3.34
C ARG A 61 5.57 -0.22 2.75
N LEU A 62 5.67 -0.59 1.48
CA LEU A 62 4.72 -1.48 0.82
C LEU A 62 4.66 -2.85 1.51
N ILE A 63 3.47 -3.33 1.87
CA ILE A 63 3.28 -4.64 2.52
C ILE A 63 2.74 -5.70 1.56
N SER A 64 2.00 -5.28 0.53
CA SER A 64 1.34 -6.15 -0.44
C SER A 64 1.45 -5.55 -1.84
N GLY A 65 1.69 -6.41 -2.84
CA GLY A 65 1.66 -5.98 -4.25
C GLY A 65 0.31 -5.38 -4.65
N PRO A 66 0.28 -4.49 -5.66
CA PRO A 66 -0.96 -3.93 -6.20
C PRO A 66 -1.96 -5.03 -6.62
N GLY A 67 -3.25 -4.80 -6.42
CA GLY A 67 -4.32 -5.67 -6.93
C GLY A 67 -4.64 -6.92 -6.11
N LEU A 68 -3.90 -7.20 -5.02
CA LEU A 68 -4.18 -8.35 -4.13
C LEU A 68 -5.47 -8.18 -3.31
N PHE A 69 -5.93 -6.94 -3.15
CA PHE A 69 -7.22 -6.63 -2.55
C PHE A 69 -7.75 -5.33 -3.17
N THR A 70 -9.04 -5.08 -2.98
CA THR A 70 -9.58 -3.72 -3.12
C THR A 70 -10.26 -3.32 -1.82
N CYS A 71 -10.18 -2.04 -1.47
CA CYS A 71 -10.80 -1.45 -0.29
C CYS A 71 -11.59 -0.22 -0.72
N LYS A 72 -12.77 -0.03 -0.11
CA LYS A 72 -13.62 1.14 -0.34
C LYS A 72 -14.08 1.74 0.98
N VAL A 73 -14.25 3.07 0.99
CA VAL A 73 -14.91 3.77 2.10
C VAL A 73 -16.42 3.70 1.89
N ILE A 74 -17.12 2.98 2.75
CA ILE A 74 -18.58 2.80 2.66
C ILE A 74 -19.32 3.87 3.46
N THR A 75 -18.80 4.21 4.62
CA THR A 75 -19.41 5.22 5.51
C THR A 75 -18.31 6.00 6.20
N CYS A 76 -18.54 7.29 6.41
CA CYS A 76 -17.67 8.19 7.15
C CYS A 76 -18.47 8.94 8.20
N LEU A 77 -18.02 8.91 9.45
CA LEU A 77 -18.62 9.58 10.59
C LEU A 77 -17.61 10.51 11.26
N ASP A 78 -18.09 11.56 11.92
CA ASP A 78 -17.30 12.26 12.94
C ASP A 78 -17.30 11.48 14.28
N GLN A 79 -16.75 12.12 15.32
CA GLN A 79 -16.69 11.57 16.68
C GLN A 79 -18.07 11.42 17.36
N ASP A 80 -19.06 12.18 16.92
CA ASP A 80 -20.40 12.26 17.49
C ASP A 80 -21.41 11.41 16.70
N GLY A 81 -20.99 10.82 15.57
CA GLY A 81 -21.80 9.96 14.71
C GLY A 81 -22.50 10.68 13.56
N TYR A 82 -22.17 11.95 13.30
CA TYR A 82 -22.67 12.67 12.14
C TYR A 82 -22.08 12.06 10.87
N ARG A 83 -22.94 11.77 9.89
CA ARG A 83 -22.56 11.16 8.62
C ARG A 83 -22.06 12.20 7.63
N PHE A 84 -20.86 12.00 7.10
CA PHE A 84 -20.36 12.77 5.97
C PHE A 84 -20.62 12.07 4.63
N LYS A 85 -20.67 12.88 3.55
CA LYS A 85 -20.78 12.39 2.16
C LYS A 85 -19.43 12.05 1.52
N SER A 86 -18.35 12.42 2.19
CA SER A 86 -16.94 12.20 1.84
C SER A 86 -16.12 12.25 3.13
N ILE A 87 -14.85 11.85 3.11
CA ILE A 87 -13.93 12.14 4.22
C ILE A 87 -13.43 13.57 4.01
N PRO A 88 -13.78 14.52 4.90
CA PRO A 88 -13.41 15.92 4.72
C PRO A 88 -11.91 16.14 4.99
N GLU A 89 -11.32 17.08 4.24
CA GLU A 89 -9.93 17.50 4.41
C GLU A 89 -9.67 18.03 5.82
N GLY A 90 -8.58 17.58 6.46
CA GLY A 90 -8.18 18.07 7.78
C GLY A 90 -9.01 17.52 8.95
N TYR A 91 -9.82 16.48 8.75
CA TYR A 91 -10.59 15.83 9.82
C TYR A 91 -10.08 14.43 10.16
N LYS A 92 -10.15 14.11 11.45
CA LYS A 92 -10.14 12.74 11.95
C LYS A 92 -11.54 12.16 11.89
N THR A 93 -11.68 10.95 11.35
CA THR A 93 -13.00 10.35 11.08
C THR A 93 -13.07 8.88 11.48
N ILE A 94 -14.28 8.39 11.66
CA ILE A 94 -14.60 6.98 11.89
C ILE A 94 -15.18 6.45 10.59
N CYS A 95 -14.45 5.55 9.91
CA CYS A 95 -14.88 5.02 8.62
C CYS A 95 -15.23 3.54 8.68
N LYS A 96 -16.32 3.16 8.03
CA LYS A 96 -16.60 1.77 7.66
C LYS A 96 -15.92 1.51 6.33
N LEU A 97 -14.96 0.60 6.34
CA LEU A 97 -14.23 0.17 5.15
C LEU A 97 -14.69 -1.23 4.76
N GLU A 98 -14.82 -1.46 3.47
CA GLU A 98 -15.10 -2.77 2.88
C GLU A 98 -13.89 -3.20 2.05
N PHE A 99 -13.38 -4.39 2.33
CA PHE A 99 -12.29 -5.01 1.60
C PHE A 99 -12.84 -6.12 0.68
N ASN A 100 -12.12 -6.47 -0.37
CA ASN A 100 -12.46 -7.57 -1.26
C ASN A 100 -11.17 -8.29 -1.65
N PRO A 101 -11.06 -9.62 -1.43
CA PRO A 101 -12.11 -10.53 -0.92
C PRO A 101 -12.35 -10.44 0.59
N ILE A 102 -11.33 -10.11 1.38
CA ILE A 102 -11.42 -10.07 2.84
C ILE A 102 -10.48 -9.01 3.39
N ILE A 103 -10.69 -8.58 4.64
CA ILE A 103 -9.77 -7.66 5.32
C ILE A 103 -8.38 -8.31 5.43
N PRO A 104 -7.32 -7.69 4.88
CA PRO A 104 -5.98 -8.24 4.95
C PRO A 104 -5.50 -8.43 6.39
N THR A 105 -4.76 -9.51 6.64
CA THR A 105 -4.32 -9.92 7.98
C THR A 105 -3.60 -8.80 8.74
N VAL A 106 -2.81 -7.98 8.05
CA VAL A 106 -2.11 -6.84 8.65
C VAL A 106 -3.07 -5.77 9.18
N VAL A 107 -4.14 -5.47 8.43
CA VAL A 107 -5.21 -4.56 8.86
C VAL A 107 -6.05 -5.20 9.98
N LYS A 108 -6.32 -6.51 9.90
CA LYS A 108 -6.97 -7.26 11.00
C LYS A 108 -6.14 -7.26 12.29
N LYS A 109 -4.82 -7.11 12.22
CA LYS A 109 -3.93 -7.05 13.40
C LYS A 109 -3.81 -5.66 14.02
N SER A 110 -4.36 -4.61 13.38
CA SER A 110 -4.37 -3.27 13.95
C SER A 110 -5.05 -3.24 15.33
N PRO A 111 -4.59 -2.39 16.25
CA PRO A 111 -5.10 -2.34 17.62
C PRO A 111 -6.59 -1.98 17.66
N LEU A 112 -7.29 -2.46 18.68
CA LEU A 112 -8.67 -2.08 18.96
C LEU A 112 -8.68 -0.87 19.90
N LEU A 113 -9.18 0.26 19.43
CA LEU A 113 -9.10 1.56 20.10
C LEU A 113 -10.48 2.08 20.51
N ASP A 114 -10.48 2.96 21.51
CA ASP A 114 -11.68 3.66 22.01
C ASP A 114 -11.75 5.13 21.57
N HIS A 115 -10.63 5.69 21.12
CA HIS A 115 -10.45 7.06 20.65
C HIS A 115 -9.26 7.08 19.67
N TRP A 116 -9.10 8.16 18.92
CA TRP A 116 -7.88 8.37 18.13
C TRP A 116 -6.69 8.52 19.07
N ASP A 117 -5.74 7.62 18.93
CA ASP A 117 -4.47 7.65 19.63
C ASP A 117 -3.34 7.49 18.61
N TYR A 118 -2.17 8.00 18.94
CA TYR A 118 -1.00 7.92 18.08
C TYR A 118 -0.56 6.46 17.93
N ASN A 119 -0.55 5.96 16.69
CA ASN A 119 -0.06 4.61 16.38
C ASN A 119 1.14 4.68 15.42
N PRO A 120 2.38 4.48 15.89
CA PRO A 120 3.57 4.47 15.02
C PRO A 120 3.57 3.27 14.04
N LYS A 121 2.75 2.25 14.31
CA LYS A 121 2.51 1.10 13.43
C LYS A 121 1.18 1.23 12.69
N ALA A 122 0.69 2.46 12.49
CA ALA A 122 -0.49 2.71 11.69
C ALA A 122 -0.31 2.13 10.29
N ILE A 123 -1.41 1.61 9.75
CA ILE A 123 -1.45 1.08 8.39
C ILE A 123 -2.04 2.15 7.50
N SER A 124 -1.52 2.32 6.30
CA SER A 124 -2.11 3.24 5.33
C SER A 124 -2.59 2.48 4.11
N ILE A 125 -3.69 2.96 3.53
CA ILE A 125 -4.20 2.46 2.26
C ILE A 125 -4.15 3.59 1.22
N ALA A 126 -3.81 3.22 -0.01
CA ALA A 126 -3.62 4.14 -1.12
C ALA A 126 -4.02 3.48 -2.45
N ASN A 127 -4.14 4.28 -3.49
CA ASN A 127 -4.32 3.82 -4.86
C ASN A 127 -2.94 3.59 -5.49
N SER A 128 -2.75 2.42 -6.09
CA SER A 128 -1.53 2.02 -6.80
C SER A 128 -1.14 3.04 -7.86
N TYR A 129 -2.10 3.50 -8.66
CA TYR A 129 -1.89 4.53 -9.68
C TYR A 129 -1.32 5.83 -9.10
N ASP A 130 -1.85 6.27 -7.96
CA ASP A 130 -1.36 7.49 -7.30
C ASP A 130 0.06 7.29 -6.74
N ILE A 131 0.37 6.09 -6.24
CA ILE A 131 1.72 5.75 -5.75
C ILE A 131 2.72 5.67 -6.91
N GLU A 132 2.35 5.04 -8.03
CA GLU A 132 3.17 4.98 -9.25
C GLU A 132 3.48 6.38 -9.76
N LEU A 133 2.48 7.26 -9.80
CA LEU A 133 2.67 8.68 -10.12
C LEU A 133 3.57 9.39 -9.09
N GLY A 134 3.48 9.03 -7.81
CA GLY A 134 4.30 9.58 -6.73
C GLY A 134 5.75 9.10 -6.71
N ILE A 135 6.02 7.87 -7.18
CA ILE A 135 7.37 7.28 -7.31
C ILE A 135 8.03 7.67 -8.63
N SER A 136 7.24 8.07 -9.65
CA SER A 136 7.75 8.75 -10.85
C SER A 136 8.24 10.17 -10.55
N ASP A 137 9.19 10.32 -9.63
CA ASP A 137 10.20 11.34 -9.85
C ASP A 137 10.82 11.01 -11.21
N PHE A 138 10.77 11.95 -12.14
CA PHE A 138 11.42 11.87 -13.45
C PHE A 138 12.84 11.26 -13.35
N LEU A 139 13.55 11.59 -12.25
CA LEU A 139 14.84 11.01 -11.88
C LEU A 139 14.82 9.51 -11.59
N MET A 140 13.82 8.98 -10.88
CA MET A 140 13.77 7.54 -10.56
C MET A 140 13.43 6.71 -11.80
N ASP A 141 12.48 7.14 -12.62
CA ASP A 141 12.19 6.46 -13.88
C ASP A 141 13.41 6.47 -14.83
N ASP A 142 14.12 7.60 -14.93
CA ASP A 142 15.36 7.69 -15.72
C ASP A 142 16.50 6.86 -15.13
N ILE A 143 16.66 6.83 -13.81
CA ILE A 143 17.64 5.96 -13.14
C ILE A 143 17.30 4.49 -13.41
N TYR A 144 16.04 4.09 -13.31
CA TYR A 144 15.62 2.70 -13.54
C TYR A 144 15.61 2.32 -15.03
N LYS A 145 15.40 3.26 -15.96
CA LYS A 145 15.65 3.08 -17.41
C LYS A 145 17.10 2.75 -17.70
N ILE A 146 18.05 3.31 -16.94
CA ILE A 146 19.48 2.99 -17.09
C ILE A 146 19.83 1.71 -16.34
N LEU A 147 19.31 1.54 -15.12
CA LEU A 147 19.68 0.45 -14.22
C LEU A 147 19.05 -0.89 -14.63
N PHE A 148 17.79 -0.91 -15.06
CA PHE A 148 17.09 -2.15 -15.38
C PHE A 148 17.75 -2.93 -16.53
N PRO A 149 18.16 -2.31 -17.66
CA PRO A 149 18.93 -3.01 -18.69
C PRO A 149 20.24 -3.61 -18.18
N GLN A 150 20.95 -2.92 -17.26
CA GLN A 150 22.19 -3.44 -16.67
C GLN A 150 21.91 -4.65 -15.76
N ILE A 151 20.85 -4.57 -14.95
CA ILE A 151 20.39 -5.69 -14.11
C ILE A 151 20.01 -6.86 -15.00
N LYS A 152 19.17 -6.66 -16.02
CA LYS A 152 18.74 -7.72 -16.95
C LYS A 152 19.94 -8.37 -17.63
N ARG A 153 20.89 -7.58 -18.13
CA ARG A 153 22.14 -8.10 -18.69
C ARG A 153 22.92 -8.98 -17.70
N THR A 154 23.06 -8.52 -16.46
CA THR A 154 23.74 -9.28 -15.39
C THR A 154 23.02 -10.61 -15.10
N LEU A 155 21.68 -10.61 -15.17
CA LEU A 155 20.86 -11.79 -14.98
C LEU A 155 21.00 -12.77 -16.16
N THR A 156 20.97 -12.28 -17.40
CA THR A 156 21.23 -13.06 -18.61
C THR A 156 22.63 -13.67 -18.60
N GLU A 157 23.67 -12.92 -18.21
CA GLU A 157 25.05 -13.41 -18.05
C GLU A 157 25.16 -14.50 -16.96
N LYS A 158 24.18 -14.60 -16.06
CA LYS A 158 24.06 -15.62 -15.02
C LYS A 158 23.04 -16.72 -15.37
N ASN A 159 22.58 -16.79 -16.63
CA ASN A 159 21.60 -17.75 -17.16
C ASN A 159 20.17 -17.59 -16.61
N PHE A 160 19.78 -16.37 -16.21
CA PHE A 160 18.40 -16.02 -15.86
C PHE A 160 17.81 -15.10 -16.92
N GLU A 161 17.18 -15.67 -17.94
CA GLU A 161 16.66 -14.90 -19.09
C GLU A 161 15.26 -14.33 -18.85
N HIS A 162 14.37 -15.11 -18.24
CA HIS A 162 12.94 -14.76 -18.11
C HIS A 162 12.40 -14.91 -16.69
N GLN A 163 12.96 -15.85 -15.91
CA GLN A 163 12.49 -16.17 -14.57
C GLN A 163 13.65 -16.27 -13.59
N ILE A 164 13.41 -15.80 -12.36
CA ILE A 164 14.38 -15.87 -11.27
C ILE A 164 13.66 -15.89 -9.92
N SER A 165 14.20 -16.63 -8.94
CA SER A 165 13.67 -16.57 -7.58
C SER A 165 13.93 -15.21 -6.93
N LYS A 166 13.03 -14.77 -6.04
CA LYS A 166 13.24 -13.55 -5.25
C LYS A 166 14.57 -13.57 -4.49
N SER A 167 14.95 -14.70 -3.91
CA SER A 167 16.23 -14.85 -3.19
C SER A 167 17.44 -14.67 -4.10
N ASP A 168 17.41 -15.26 -5.30
CA ASP A 168 18.54 -15.17 -6.23
C ASP A 168 18.66 -13.76 -6.80
N PHE A 169 17.54 -13.10 -7.10
CA PHE A 169 17.53 -11.72 -7.55
C PHE A 169 18.19 -10.79 -6.52
N ILE A 170 17.80 -10.91 -5.24
CA ILE A 170 18.38 -10.12 -4.14
C ILE A 170 19.88 -10.44 -4.00
N ASN A 171 20.26 -11.71 -4.02
CA ASN A 171 21.67 -12.12 -3.91
C ASN A 171 22.52 -11.56 -5.05
N ILE A 172 21.99 -11.51 -6.27
CA ILE A 172 22.70 -10.96 -7.44
C ILE A 172 22.87 -9.45 -7.29
N LEU A 173 21.83 -8.72 -6.85
CA LEU A 173 21.95 -7.30 -6.59
C LEU A 173 23.03 -7.00 -5.55
N GLN A 174 23.03 -7.71 -4.42
CA GLN A 174 24.02 -7.53 -3.37
C GLN A 174 25.45 -7.81 -3.84
N LYS A 175 25.66 -8.85 -4.66
CA LYS A 175 26.99 -9.25 -5.12
C LYS A 175 27.50 -8.37 -6.27
N SER A 176 26.68 -8.15 -7.29
CA SER A 176 27.09 -7.44 -8.51
C SER A 176 27.15 -5.93 -8.32
N TYR A 177 26.28 -5.36 -7.48
CA TYR A 177 26.17 -3.91 -7.28
C TYR A 177 26.59 -3.46 -5.88
N LYS A 178 27.13 -4.38 -5.05
CA LYS A 178 27.58 -4.13 -3.67
C LYS A 178 26.50 -3.47 -2.79
N THR A 179 25.23 -3.76 -3.07
CA THR A 179 24.11 -3.18 -2.33
C THR A 179 23.87 -3.91 -1.01
N HIS A 180 23.44 -3.19 0.03
CA HIS A 180 22.94 -3.81 1.25
C HIS A 180 21.62 -4.55 1.00
N PHE A 181 21.29 -5.54 1.84
CA PHE A 181 20.09 -6.36 1.70
C PHE A 181 18.80 -5.54 1.60
N ASN A 182 18.62 -4.57 2.51
CA ASN A 182 17.43 -3.70 2.51
C ASN A 182 17.34 -2.83 1.24
N SER A 183 18.49 -2.37 0.72
CA SER A 183 18.55 -1.62 -0.54
C SER A 183 18.20 -2.49 -1.74
N ALA A 184 18.66 -3.75 -1.77
CA ALA A 184 18.30 -4.71 -2.82
C ALA A 184 16.80 -5.03 -2.81
N ILE A 185 16.19 -5.16 -1.63
CA ILE A 185 14.73 -5.31 -1.49
C ILE A 185 14.01 -4.09 -2.06
N THR A 186 14.45 -2.89 -1.68
CA THR A 186 13.85 -1.63 -2.17
C THR A 186 13.94 -1.52 -3.70
N ILE A 187 15.09 -1.89 -4.28
CA ILE A 187 15.28 -1.92 -5.75
C ILE A 187 14.28 -2.87 -6.40
N LEU A 188 14.13 -4.09 -5.87
CA LEU A 188 13.17 -5.06 -6.39
C LEU A 188 11.72 -4.54 -6.29
N GLU A 189 11.33 -4.00 -5.13
CA GLU A 189 10.00 -3.44 -4.92
C GLU A 189 9.69 -2.32 -5.92
N ASN A 190 10.66 -1.43 -6.17
CA ASN A 190 10.52 -0.37 -7.16
C ASN A 190 10.41 -0.93 -8.59
N LEU A 191 11.18 -1.94 -8.95
CA LEU A 191 11.08 -2.57 -10.27
C LEU A 191 9.74 -3.28 -10.48
N ILE A 192 9.16 -3.84 -9.42
CA ILE A 192 7.80 -4.41 -9.45
C ILE A 192 6.77 -3.31 -9.67
N LEU A 193 6.86 -2.21 -8.92
CA LEU A 193 5.97 -1.06 -9.04
C LEU A 193 6.04 -0.41 -10.42
N LEU A 194 7.22 -0.38 -11.05
CA LEU A 194 7.43 0.15 -12.40
C LEU A 194 7.03 -0.83 -13.52
N GLY A 195 6.46 -2.00 -13.18
CA GLY A 195 6.07 -3.03 -14.15
C GLY A 195 7.26 -3.67 -14.89
N LYS A 196 8.50 -3.48 -14.41
CA LYS A 196 9.70 -4.08 -15.00
C LYS A 196 9.93 -5.51 -14.51
N VAL A 197 9.34 -5.86 -13.37
CA VAL A 197 9.36 -7.21 -12.80
C VAL A 197 7.96 -7.58 -12.35
N THR A 198 7.46 -8.75 -12.73
CA THR A 198 6.17 -9.28 -12.27
C THR A 198 6.41 -10.38 -11.25
N GLN A 199 5.75 -10.32 -10.10
CA GLN A 199 5.82 -11.39 -9.10
C GLN A 199 4.74 -12.44 -9.39
N LYS A 200 5.16 -13.70 -9.58
CA LYS A 200 4.26 -14.86 -9.74
C LYS A 200 3.95 -15.53 -8.40
N GLU A 201 2.93 -16.39 -8.40
CA GLU A 201 2.70 -17.36 -7.34
C GLU A 201 3.96 -18.24 -7.23
N ASP A 202 4.49 -18.47 -6.02
CA ASP A 202 5.74 -19.21 -5.72
C ASP A 202 7.07 -18.41 -5.55
N ASN A 203 7.04 -17.10 -5.31
CA ASN A 203 8.24 -16.26 -5.14
C ASN A 203 9.15 -16.21 -6.39
N GLU A 204 8.64 -16.64 -7.53
CA GLU A 204 9.27 -16.44 -8.82
C GLU A 204 8.98 -15.03 -9.35
N LEU A 205 10.00 -14.45 -9.97
CA LEU A 205 9.96 -13.13 -10.59
C LEU A 205 10.11 -13.32 -12.10
N GLU A 206 9.21 -12.72 -12.86
CA GLU A 206 9.28 -12.63 -14.31
C GLU A 206 9.79 -11.24 -14.71
N LEU A 207 10.82 -11.20 -15.55
CA LEU A 207 11.41 -9.95 -16.00
C LEU A 207 10.68 -9.45 -17.25
N ALA A 208 10.31 -8.17 -17.28
CA ALA A 208 9.73 -7.57 -18.48
C ALA A 208 10.74 -7.55 -19.64
N ASP A 209 10.22 -7.55 -20.86
CA ASP A 209 11.03 -7.28 -22.04
C ASP A 209 11.50 -5.82 -22.06
N VAL A 210 12.73 -5.61 -22.51
CA VAL A 210 13.26 -4.26 -22.66
C VAL A 210 12.76 -3.81 -24.01
N GLU A 211 11.74 -2.95 -24.03
CA GLU A 211 11.42 -2.20 -25.25
C GLU A 211 12.65 -1.34 -25.59
N GLY A 212 13.20 -1.57 -26.78
CA GLY A 212 14.38 -0.88 -27.30
C GLY A 212 14.10 0.54 -27.76
#